data_AF-A0A8T2KES9-F1
#
_entry.id   AF-A0A8T2KES9-F1
#
_cell.length_a   1.000
_cell.length_b   1.000
_cell.length_c   1.000
_cell.angle_alpha   90.00
_cell.angle_beta   90.00
_cell.angle_gamma   90.00
#
_symmetry.space_group_name_H-M   'P 1'
#
loop_
_entity.id
_entity.type
_entity.pdbx_description
1 polymer ?
#
loop_
_entity_poly.entity_id
_entity_poly.type
_entity_poly.pdbx_seq_one_letter_code
_entity_poly.pdbx_strand_id
1 'polypeptide(L)'
;MDKLKSTIKQFVRDWSEDGKSERETCYEPIVREILKYFPKDKCDVSTVNILVPGAGLGRLAWEIAKHGYSCQGNEWSFFMLFSSNFVLNRCSEINAFKVYPWIHQFSNNKKSADQIRPAYFPDVDPNGLPPTANFSMTAGDFQEIYSENNYWDCIATCFFIDTAHNVLDYIETIWKILKPGGIWINLGPLLYHFENLANELSIELSYEDIRNVMLQYGFHIEVEKNLFLQHTL
;
A
#
# COMPACT_ATOMS: atom_id res chain seq x y z
N MET A 1 -20.55 5.37 -7.15
CA MET A 1 -20.18 6.70 -6.64
C MET A 1 -19.29 6.63 -5.40
N ASP A 2 -19.47 5.65 -4.50
CA ASP A 2 -18.70 5.62 -3.24
C ASP A 2 -17.21 5.34 -3.44
N LYS A 3 -16.83 4.43 -4.36
CA LYS A 3 -15.41 4.23 -4.74
C LYS A 3 -14.71 5.53 -5.14
N LEU A 4 -15.40 6.41 -5.88
CA LEU A 4 -14.85 7.71 -6.26
C LEU A 4 -14.63 8.62 -5.04
N LYS A 5 -15.56 8.65 -4.07
CA LYS A 5 -15.38 9.41 -2.82
C LYS A 5 -14.16 8.92 -2.04
N SER A 6 -13.99 7.59 -1.94
CA SER A 6 -12.82 6.97 -1.30
C SER A 6 -11.52 7.32 -2.04
N THR A 7 -11.52 7.29 -3.37
CA THR A 7 -10.35 7.71 -4.17
C THR A 7 -9.97 9.18 -3.92
N ILE A 8 -10.95 10.09 -3.79
CA ILE A 8 -10.65 11.48 -3.45
C ILE A 8 -10.03 11.61 -2.04
N LYS A 9 -10.47 10.80 -1.06
CA LYS A 9 -9.80 10.74 0.25
C LYS A 9 -8.38 10.16 0.18
N GLN A 10 -8.13 9.22 -0.73
CA GLN A 10 -6.78 8.65 -0.90
C GLN A 10 -5.73 9.69 -1.32
N PHE A 11 -6.10 10.74 -2.06
CA PHE A 11 -5.18 11.86 -2.33
C PHE A 11 -4.66 12.50 -1.04
N VAL A 12 -5.50 12.58 -0.01
CA VAL A 12 -5.11 13.10 1.30
C VAL A 12 -4.06 12.19 1.94
N ARG A 13 -4.39 10.89 2.06
CA ARG A 13 -3.51 9.89 2.67
C ARG A 13 -2.15 9.85 1.98
N ASP A 14 -2.13 9.72 0.66
CA ASP A 14 -0.91 9.42 -0.08
C ASP A 14 -0.12 10.64 -0.53
N TRP A 15 -0.74 11.79 -0.76
CA TRP A 15 -0.08 12.91 -1.45
C TRP A 15 -0.38 14.30 -0.88
N SER A 16 -1.00 14.40 0.30
CA SER A 16 -1.18 15.67 1.01
C SER A 16 -0.39 15.68 2.31
N GLU A 17 0.05 16.85 2.77
CA GLU A 17 0.63 17.01 4.11
C GLU A 17 -0.40 16.65 5.20
N ASP A 18 -1.71 16.83 4.93
CA ASP A 18 -2.79 16.42 5.83
C ASP A 18 -2.80 14.92 6.15
N GLY A 19 -2.24 14.08 5.26
CA GLY A 19 -2.13 12.62 5.45
C GLY A 19 -0.83 12.17 6.10
N LYS A 20 0.10 13.08 6.42
CA LYS A 20 1.46 12.73 6.86
C LYS A 20 1.47 11.86 8.12
N SER A 21 0.72 12.22 9.16
CA SER A 21 0.67 11.45 10.41
C SER A 21 0.18 10.02 10.20
N GLU A 22 -0.75 9.83 9.26
CA GLU A 22 -1.24 8.50 8.87
C GLU A 22 -0.15 7.71 8.14
N ARG A 23 0.59 8.35 7.22
CA ARG A 23 1.74 7.71 6.55
C ARG A 23 2.87 7.36 7.51
N GLU A 24 3.19 8.22 8.47
CA GLU A 24 4.19 7.93 9.51
C GLU A 24 3.79 6.71 10.35
N THR A 25 2.49 6.54 10.60
CA THR A 25 1.97 5.40 11.38
C THR A 25 1.91 4.10 10.55
N CYS A 26 1.64 4.17 9.25
CA CYS A 26 1.45 3.00 8.39
C CYS A 26 2.69 2.64 7.55
N TYR A 27 3.31 3.61 6.89
CA TYR A 27 4.38 3.39 5.91
C TYR A 27 5.75 3.33 6.56
N GLU A 28 6.01 4.20 7.54
CA GLU A 28 7.32 4.25 8.18
C GLU A 28 7.73 2.92 8.85
N PRO A 29 6.85 2.18 9.56
CA PRO A 29 7.21 0.87 10.09
C PRO A 29 7.65 -0.13 9.01
N ILE A 30 6.96 -0.14 7.87
CA ILE A 30 7.29 -1.02 6.73
C ILE A 30 8.65 -0.64 6.15
N VAL A 31 8.86 0.64 5.83
CA VAL A 31 10.11 1.13 5.25
C VAL A 31 11.29 0.88 6.21
N ARG A 32 11.10 1.06 7.52
CA ARG A 32 12.13 0.76 8.53
C ARG A 32 12.53 -0.72 8.56
N GLU A 33 11.58 -1.65 8.48
CA GLU A 33 11.93 -3.08 8.41
C GLU A 33 12.63 -3.41 7.08
N ILE A 34 12.23 -2.83 5.94
CA ILE A 34 12.96 -3.00 4.67
C ILE A 34 14.42 -2.53 4.82
N LEU A 35 14.64 -1.33 5.35
CA LEU A 35 15.98 -0.76 5.55
C LEU A 35 16.84 -1.60 6.51
N LYS A 36 16.22 -2.23 7.51
CA LYS A 36 16.89 -3.11 8.47
C LYS A 36 17.30 -4.44 7.85
N TYR A 37 16.46 -5.03 7.00
CA TYR A 37 16.74 -6.31 6.33
C TYR A 37 17.70 -6.17 5.15
N PHE A 38 17.60 -5.06 4.40
CA PHE A 38 18.42 -4.78 3.22
C PHE A 38 19.22 -3.48 3.39
N PRO A 39 20.12 -3.38 4.36
CA PRO A 39 20.79 -2.12 4.67
C PRO A 39 21.85 -1.80 3.60
N LYS A 40 21.94 -0.52 3.22
CA LYS A 40 22.78 -0.03 2.10
C LYS A 40 24.27 -0.31 2.25
N ASP A 41 24.75 -0.52 3.47
CA ASP A 41 26.14 -0.85 3.77
C ASP A 41 26.46 -2.34 3.58
N LYS A 42 25.45 -3.20 3.41
CA LYS A 42 25.63 -4.67 3.30
C LYS A 42 25.16 -5.27 1.98
N CYS A 43 24.30 -4.58 1.21
CA CYS A 43 23.87 -5.05 -0.10
C CYS A 43 23.71 -3.89 -1.10
N ASP A 44 23.79 -4.24 -2.39
CA ASP A 44 23.38 -3.33 -3.46
C ASP A 44 21.85 -3.26 -3.52
N VAL A 45 21.30 -2.21 -2.92
CA VAL A 45 19.84 -2.02 -2.82
C VAL A 45 19.15 -1.93 -4.18
N SER A 46 19.86 -1.55 -5.25
CA SER A 46 19.27 -1.48 -6.60
C SER A 46 18.91 -2.85 -7.16
N THR A 47 19.50 -3.91 -6.63
CA THR A 47 19.23 -5.32 -7.01
C THR A 47 18.18 -6.00 -6.15
N VAL A 48 17.72 -5.33 -5.08
CA VAL A 48 16.68 -5.85 -4.18
C VAL A 48 15.32 -5.49 -4.77
N ASN A 49 14.60 -6.51 -5.24
CA ASN A 49 13.29 -6.37 -5.86
C ASN A 49 12.19 -6.41 -4.80
N ILE A 50 11.43 -5.32 -4.69
CA ILE A 50 10.35 -5.14 -3.72
C ILE A 50 9.02 -4.95 -4.45
N LEU A 51 8.04 -5.77 -4.09
CA LEU A 51 6.66 -5.67 -4.59
C LEU A 51 5.75 -5.07 -3.51
N VAL A 52 4.88 -4.13 -3.93
CA VAL A 52 3.82 -3.56 -3.10
C VAL A 52 2.46 -3.86 -3.74
N PRO A 53 1.80 -4.97 -3.37
CA PRO A 53 0.44 -5.27 -3.81
C PRO A 53 -0.58 -4.27 -3.21
N GLY A 54 -1.61 -3.93 -3.98
CA GLY A 54 -2.62 -2.95 -3.55
C GLY A 54 -2.02 -1.57 -3.27
N ALA A 55 -1.16 -1.09 -4.17
CA ALA A 55 -0.35 0.11 -3.96
C ALA A 55 -1.16 1.42 -3.92
N GLY A 56 -2.46 1.41 -4.25
CA GLY A 56 -3.32 2.59 -4.16
C GLY A 56 -2.81 3.72 -5.06
N LEU A 57 -2.50 4.89 -4.48
CA LEU A 57 -1.93 6.01 -5.23
C LEU A 57 -0.40 5.96 -5.33
N GLY A 58 0.23 4.89 -4.85
CA GLY A 58 1.63 4.57 -5.08
C GLY A 58 2.62 5.19 -4.10
N ARG A 59 2.17 5.88 -3.05
CA ARG A 59 3.07 6.60 -2.14
C ARG A 59 4.05 5.69 -1.41
N LEU A 60 3.60 4.56 -0.88
CA LEU A 60 4.49 3.62 -0.18
C LEU A 60 5.57 3.07 -1.12
N ALA A 61 5.18 2.62 -2.32
CA ALA A 61 6.11 2.12 -3.32
C ALA A 61 7.11 3.21 -3.78
N TRP A 62 6.64 4.46 -3.92
CA TRP A 62 7.49 5.60 -4.22
C TRP A 62 8.51 5.90 -3.10
N GLU A 63 8.08 5.88 -1.82
CA GLU A 63 8.99 6.07 -0.68
C GLU A 63 10.05 4.95 -0.60
N ILE A 64 9.70 3.71 -0.94
CA ILE A 64 10.65 2.60 -1.02
C ILE A 64 11.65 2.86 -2.16
N ALA A 65 11.18 3.20 -3.36
CA ALA A 65 12.05 3.51 -4.50
C ALA A 65 12.98 4.70 -4.24
N LYS A 66 12.54 5.71 -3.47
CA LYS A 66 13.34 6.85 -3.04
C LYS A 66 14.56 6.44 -2.20
N HIS A 67 14.49 5.30 -1.51
CA HIS A 67 15.63 4.73 -0.80
C HIS A 67 16.60 3.98 -1.73
N GLY A 68 16.32 3.87 -3.03
CA GLY A 68 17.19 3.25 -4.03
C GLY A 68 16.88 1.79 -4.35
N TYR A 69 15.84 1.23 -3.73
CA TYR A 69 15.37 -0.12 -4.03
C TYR A 69 14.69 -0.21 -5.40
N SER A 70 14.74 -1.38 -6.02
CA SER A 70 13.92 -1.71 -7.19
C SER A 70 12.50 -2.01 -6.73
N CYS A 71 11.59 -1.05 -6.85
CA CYS A 71 10.25 -1.15 -6.28
C CYS A 71 9.17 -1.11 -7.35
N GLN A 72 8.27 -2.08 -7.30
CA GLN A 72 7.08 -2.13 -8.13
C GLN A 72 5.83 -2.07 -7.27
N GLY A 73 4.93 -1.13 -7.56
CA GLY A 73 3.56 -1.19 -7.05
C GLY A 73 2.65 -1.95 -7.99
N ASN A 74 1.65 -2.66 -7.44
CA ASN A 74 0.58 -3.30 -8.19
C ASN A 74 -0.77 -2.77 -7.74
N GLU A 75 -1.66 -2.52 -8.69
CA GLU A 75 -3.01 -2.06 -8.39
C GLU A 75 -4.02 -2.59 -9.41
N TRP A 76 -5.20 -2.97 -8.92
CA TRP A 76 -6.28 -3.52 -9.73
C TRP A 76 -7.34 -2.47 -10.09
N SER A 77 -7.65 -1.56 -9.18
CA SER A 77 -8.71 -0.59 -9.33
C SER A 77 -8.36 0.49 -10.35
N PHE A 78 -9.15 0.62 -11.42
CA PHE A 78 -9.00 1.73 -12.37
C PHE A 78 -9.09 3.12 -11.71
N PHE A 79 -9.86 3.28 -10.63
CA PHE A 79 -9.91 4.55 -9.91
C PHE A 79 -8.54 4.93 -9.33
N MET A 80 -7.83 3.95 -8.76
CA MET A 80 -6.50 4.15 -8.20
C MET A 80 -5.47 4.29 -9.31
N LEU A 81 -5.51 3.45 -10.35
CA LEU A 81 -4.59 3.50 -11.50
C LEU A 81 -4.64 4.83 -12.25
N PHE A 82 -5.84 5.36 -12.53
CA PHE A 82 -5.95 6.67 -13.20
C PHE A 82 -5.42 7.79 -12.32
N SER A 83 -5.71 7.73 -11.02
CA SER A 83 -5.30 8.75 -10.05
C SER A 83 -3.79 8.71 -9.78
N SER A 84 -3.19 7.52 -9.62
CA SER A 84 -1.76 7.34 -9.42
C SER A 84 -0.98 7.75 -10.65
N ASN A 85 -1.43 7.37 -11.85
CA ASN A 85 -0.83 7.82 -13.10
C ASN A 85 -0.86 9.35 -13.25
N PHE A 86 -1.96 10.01 -12.84
CA PHE A 86 -2.02 11.46 -12.82
C PHE A 86 -1.01 12.07 -11.85
N VAL A 87 -0.95 11.59 -10.60
CA VAL A 87 -0.02 12.13 -9.60
C VAL A 87 1.43 11.89 -10.03
N LEU A 88 1.79 10.65 -10.30
CA LEU A 88 3.17 10.23 -10.54
C LEU A 88 3.76 10.79 -11.84
N ASN A 89 2.94 11.00 -12.88
CA ASN A 89 3.45 11.38 -14.20
C ASN A 89 3.06 12.78 -14.67
N ARG A 90 2.12 13.46 -13.99
CA ARG A 90 1.61 14.77 -14.43
C ARG A 90 1.71 15.87 -13.36
N CYS A 91 1.98 15.51 -12.10
CA CYS A 91 2.23 16.50 -11.06
C CYS A 91 3.74 16.66 -10.86
N SER A 92 4.27 17.86 -11.09
CA SER A 92 5.69 18.20 -10.89
C SER A 92 5.90 19.46 -10.03
N GLU A 93 4.81 20.11 -9.63
CA GLU A 93 4.84 21.27 -8.74
C GLU A 93 4.13 20.91 -7.43
N ILE A 94 4.82 21.15 -6.31
CA ILE A 94 4.33 20.86 -4.96
C ILE A 94 3.08 21.71 -4.68
N ASN A 95 2.03 21.08 -4.16
CA ASN A 95 0.74 21.69 -3.81
C ASN A 95 0.03 22.43 -4.94
N ALA A 96 0.33 22.10 -6.21
CA ALA A 96 -0.28 22.73 -7.38
C ALA A 96 -1.79 22.45 -7.52
N PHE A 97 -2.26 21.33 -6.95
CA PHE A 97 -3.66 20.90 -7.04
C PHE A 97 -4.33 20.89 -5.67
N LYS A 98 -5.66 20.94 -5.67
CA LYS A 98 -6.47 20.77 -4.47
C LYS A 98 -7.71 19.93 -4.72
N VAL A 99 -8.12 19.19 -3.71
CA VAL A 99 -9.40 18.46 -3.65
C VAL A 99 -10.21 18.93 -2.45
N TYR A 100 -11.51 18.63 -2.45
CA TYR A 100 -12.44 18.86 -1.34
C TYR A 100 -12.97 17.53 -0.82
N PRO A 101 -12.16 16.74 -0.09
CA PRO A 101 -12.44 15.34 0.24
C PRO A 101 -13.52 15.15 1.32
N TRP A 102 -14.00 16.22 1.94
CA TRP A 102 -14.93 16.17 3.08
C TRP A 102 -16.36 16.59 2.73
N ILE A 103 -16.62 17.06 1.51
CA ILE A 103 -17.90 17.70 1.15
C ILE A 103 -19.11 16.76 1.24
N HIS A 104 -18.91 15.45 1.13
CA HIS A 104 -19.96 14.45 1.27
C HIS A 104 -20.26 14.05 2.73
N GLN A 105 -19.49 14.54 3.70
CA GLN A 105 -19.70 14.27 5.12
C GLN A 105 -20.52 15.40 5.77
N PHE A 106 -21.82 15.16 5.96
CA PHE A 106 -22.73 16.13 6.60
C PHE A 106 -22.84 15.94 8.12
N SER A 107 -22.60 14.72 8.60
CA SER A 107 -22.58 14.38 10.01
C SER A 107 -21.21 14.65 10.65
N ASN A 108 -21.17 14.85 11.97
CA ASN A 108 -19.93 14.99 12.76
C ASN A 108 -19.03 16.17 12.35
N ASN A 109 -19.59 17.23 11.76
CA ASN A 109 -18.88 18.49 11.53
C ASN A 109 -18.91 19.35 12.79
N LYS A 110 -17.73 19.74 13.30
CA LYS A 110 -17.64 20.69 14.44
C LYS A 110 -17.95 22.11 13.99
N LYS A 111 -17.52 22.48 12.78
CA LYS A 111 -17.81 23.75 12.12
C LYS A 111 -18.26 23.49 10.68
N SER A 112 -19.17 24.31 10.15
CA SER A 112 -19.59 24.21 8.74
C SER A 112 -18.43 24.37 7.75
N ALA A 113 -17.41 25.15 8.12
CA ALA A 113 -16.19 25.32 7.33
C ALA A 113 -15.36 24.02 7.19
N ASP A 114 -15.49 23.07 8.14
CA ASP A 114 -14.73 21.82 8.12
C ASP A 114 -15.11 20.95 6.92
N GLN A 115 -16.39 20.96 6.53
CA GLN A 115 -16.92 20.19 5.39
C GLN A 115 -16.35 20.65 4.04
N ILE A 116 -16.04 21.94 3.91
CA ILE A 116 -15.63 22.57 2.65
C ILE A 116 -14.14 22.96 2.62
N ARG A 117 -13.34 22.52 3.60
CA ARG A 117 -11.91 22.83 3.61
C ARG A 117 -11.18 22.05 2.48
N PRO A 118 -10.23 22.68 1.77
CA PRO A 118 -9.44 22.00 0.76
C PRO A 118 -8.32 21.15 1.38
N ALA A 119 -7.83 20.17 0.64
CA ALA A 119 -6.54 19.51 0.83
C ALA A 119 -5.69 19.69 -0.44
N TYR A 120 -4.42 20.05 -0.30
CA TYR A 120 -3.51 20.32 -1.41
C TYR A 120 -2.60 19.13 -1.69
N PHE A 121 -2.20 18.93 -2.95
CA PHE A 121 -1.32 17.84 -3.36
C PHE A 121 -0.59 18.17 -4.69
N PRO A 122 0.53 17.50 -5.01
CA PRO A 122 1.29 16.59 -4.14
C PRO A 122 2.14 17.36 -3.11
N ASP A 123 2.33 16.81 -1.90
CA ASP A 123 3.14 17.40 -0.82
C ASP A 123 4.66 17.30 -1.07
N VAL A 124 5.06 16.46 -2.03
CA VAL A 124 6.43 16.29 -2.52
C VAL A 124 6.40 16.25 -4.04
N ASP A 125 7.51 16.55 -4.73
CA ASP A 125 7.61 16.32 -6.18
C ASP A 125 7.78 14.82 -6.46
N PRO A 126 6.80 14.15 -7.12
CA PRO A 126 6.91 12.73 -7.46
C PRO A 126 8.07 12.42 -8.41
N ASN A 127 8.54 13.42 -9.18
CA ASN A 127 9.70 13.29 -10.08
C ASN A 127 11.04 13.51 -9.38
N GLY A 128 11.03 13.82 -8.07
CA GLY A 128 12.22 14.02 -7.25
C GLY A 128 12.99 12.74 -6.91
N LEU A 129 12.67 11.61 -7.53
CA LEU A 129 13.44 10.37 -7.36
C LEU A 129 14.83 10.51 -7.99
N PRO A 130 15.87 9.88 -7.41
CA PRO A 130 17.19 9.83 -8.04
C PRO A 130 17.12 9.23 -9.46
N PRO A 131 17.96 9.67 -10.41
CA PRO A 131 17.98 9.10 -11.78
C PRO A 131 18.26 7.59 -11.83
N THR A 132 18.82 7.03 -10.75
CA THR A 132 19.11 5.60 -10.59
C THR A 132 17.94 4.82 -9.98
N ALA A 133 16.85 5.47 -9.59
CA ALA A 133 15.71 4.81 -8.97
C ALA A 133 14.97 3.95 -10.00
N ASN A 134 14.69 2.71 -9.64
CA ASN A 134 13.84 1.82 -10.44
C ASN A 134 12.47 1.72 -9.78
N PHE A 135 11.53 2.53 -10.28
CA PHE A 135 10.16 2.60 -9.79
C PHE A 135 9.17 2.32 -10.93
N SER A 136 8.23 1.40 -10.71
CA SER A 136 7.17 1.09 -11.67
C SER A 136 5.83 0.79 -11.01
N MET A 137 4.75 0.89 -11.79
CA MET A 137 3.39 0.51 -11.39
C MET A 137 2.80 -0.46 -12.42
N THR A 138 2.20 -1.55 -11.96
CA THR A 138 1.55 -2.56 -12.82
C THR A 138 0.05 -2.61 -12.56
N ALA A 139 -0.74 -2.73 -13.63
CA ALA A 139 -2.20 -2.75 -13.59
C ALA A 139 -2.75 -4.18 -13.72
N GLY A 140 -3.59 -4.60 -12.77
CA GLY A 140 -4.38 -5.84 -12.81
C GLY A 140 -4.32 -6.62 -11.50
N ASP A 141 -4.91 -7.82 -11.51
CA ASP A 141 -5.02 -8.66 -10.32
C ASP A 141 -3.64 -9.18 -9.86
N PHE A 142 -3.35 -9.02 -8.58
CA PHE A 142 -2.12 -9.49 -7.95
C PHE A 142 -1.85 -10.98 -8.22
N GLN A 143 -2.86 -11.83 -8.09
CA GLN A 143 -2.71 -13.28 -8.23
C GLN A 143 -2.51 -13.70 -9.69
N GLU A 144 -3.06 -12.95 -10.64
CA GLU A 144 -2.93 -13.27 -12.07
C GLU A 144 -1.62 -12.76 -12.66
N ILE A 145 -1.16 -11.58 -12.23
CA ILE A 145 0.05 -10.94 -12.77
C ILE A 145 1.31 -11.67 -12.28
N TYR A 146 1.37 -12.00 -10.99
CA TYR A 146 2.60 -12.48 -10.37
C TYR A 146 2.60 -14.00 -10.28
N SER A 147 3.05 -14.64 -11.37
CA SER A 147 3.13 -16.11 -11.52
C SER A 147 4.55 -16.67 -11.51
N GLU A 148 5.58 -15.81 -11.58
CA GLU A 148 6.98 -16.23 -11.55
C GLU A 148 7.41 -16.54 -10.10
N ASN A 149 7.77 -17.80 -9.86
CA ASN A 149 8.22 -18.24 -8.55
C ASN A 149 9.62 -17.71 -8.22
N ASN A 150 9.90 -17.49 -6.94
CA ASN A 150 11.23 -17.14 -6.43
C ASN A 150 11.85 -15.88 -7.07
N TYR A 151 11.07 -14.83 -7.28
CA TYR A 151 11.52 -13.60 -7.94
C TYR A 151 11.75 -12.43 -6.98
N TRP A 152 10.87 -12.26 -5.99
CA TRP A 152 10.87 -11.07 -5.13
C TRP A 152 11.72 -11.27 -3.88
N ASP A 153 12.53 -10.27 -3.53
CA ASP A 153 13.30 -10.26 -2.28
C ASP A 153 12.43 -9.82 -1.10
N CYS A 154 11.47 -8.92 -1.37
CA CYS A 154 10.51 -8.44 -0.38
C CYS A 154 9.13 -8.25 -1.00
N ILE A 155 8.09 -8.61 -0.24
CA ILE A 155 6.71 -8.20 -0.50
C ILE A 155 6.23 -7.38 0.69
N ALA A 156 5.70 -6.19 0.43
CA ALA A 156 5.17 -5.29 1.44
C ALA A 156 3.67 -5.05 1.22
N THR A 157 2.83 -5.58 2.10
CA THR A 157 1.37 -5.42 2.07
C THR A 157 0.93 -4.42 3.14
N CYS A 158 0.20 -3.38 2.73
CA CYS A 158 -0.30 -2.33 3.64
C CYS A 158 -1.80 -2.13 3.43
N PHE A 159 -2.66 -2.54 4.38
CA PHE A 159 -4.12 -2.52 4.23
C PHE A 159 -4.59 -3.26 2.95
N PHE A 160 -4.07 -4.47 2.74
CA PHE A 160 -4.27 -5.22 1.49
C PHE A 160 -4.82 -6.63 1.71
N ILE A 161 -4.35 -7.39 2.70
CA ILE A 161 -4.65 -8.84 2.76
C ILE A 161 -6.13 -9.15 3.04
N ASP A 162 -6.84 -8.18 3.60
CA ASP A 162 -8.29 -8.21 3.84
C ASP A 162 -9.11 -7.78 2.61
N THR A 163 -8.46 -7.50 1.48
CA THR A 163 -9.12 -7.33 0.17
C THR A 163 -9.33 -8.64 -0.57
N ALA A 164 -8.85 -9.78 -0.03
CA ALA A 164 -8.99 -11.07 -0.68
C ALA A 164 -10.41 -11.63 -0.54
N HIS A 165 -10.90 -12.32 -1.59
CA HIS A 165 -12.02 -13.26 -1.43
C HIS A 165 -11.64 -14.42 -0.50
N ASN A 166 -10.40 -14.88 -0.62
CA ASN A 166 -9.82 -15.91 0.23
C ASN A 166 -8.36 -15.55 0.54
N VAL A 167 -8.10 -15.15 1.78
CA VAL A 167 -6.76 -14.71 2.21
C VAL A 167 -5.71 -15.81 2.08
N LEU A 168 -6.11 -17.08 2.09
CA LEU A 168 -5.20 -18.21 1.89
C LEU A 168 -4.53 -18.16 0.52
N ASP A 169 -5.26 -17.72 -0.51
CA ASP A 169 -4.73 -17.67 -1.88
C ASP A 169 -3.70 -16.53 -2.02
N TYR A 170 -3.87 -15.43 -1.27
CA TYR A 170 -2.87 -14.37 -1.15
C TYR A 170 -1.61 -14.89 -0.46
N ILE A 171 -1.74 -15.60 0.67
CA ILE A 171 -0.60 -16.20 1.39
C ILE A 171 0.16 -17.18 0.48
N GLU A 172 -0.56 -18.03 -0.27
CA GLU A 172 0.03 -18.96 -1.21
C GLU A 172 0.82 -18.24 -2.32
N THR A 173 0.24 -17.20 -2.89
CA THR A 173 0.87 -16.40 -3.95
C THR A 173 2.15 -15.73 -3.42
N ILE A 174 2.07 -15.09 -2.25
CA ILE A 174 3.22 -14.46 -1.58
C ILE A 174 4.33 -15.48 -1.35
N TRP A 175 3.99 -16.66 -0.82
CA TRP A 175 4.96 -17.75 -0.60
C TRP A 175 5.65 -18.20 -1.89
N LYS A 176 4.89 -18.39 -2.97
CA LYS A 176 5.40 -18.87 -4.27
C LYS A 176 6.37 -17.88 -4.91
N ILE A 177 6.05 -16.60 -4.90
CA ILE A 177 6.79 -15.59 -5.67
C ILE A 177 7.97 -14.99 -4.90
N LEU A 178 8.03 -15.17 -3.58
CA LEU A 178 9.22 -14.82 -2.78
C LEU A 178 10.38 -15.75 -3.10
N LYS A 179 11.59 -15.18 -3.23
CA LYS A 179 12.84 -15.94 -3.23
C LYS A 179 12.99 -16.72 -1.91
N PRO A 180 13.70 -17.86 -1.91
CA PRO A 180 14.14 -18.48 -0.67
C PRO A 180 14.94 -17.48 0.17
N GLY A 181 14.51 -17.24 1.42
CA GLY A 181 15.09 -16.22 2.30
C GLY A 181 14.55 -14.79 2.09
N GLY A 182 13.65 -14.59 1.14
CA GLY A 182 12.90 -13.33 0.98
C GLY A 182 11.92 -13.11 2.14
N ILE A 183 11.49 -11.85 2.31
CA ILE A 183 10.65 -11.46 3.44
C ILE A 183 9.28 -10.93 3.01
N TRP A 184 8.27 -11.23 3.81
CA TRP A 184 6.96 -10.60 3.71
C TRP A 184 6.74 -9.68 4.91
N ILE A 185 6.46 -8.41 4.64
CA ILE A 185 6.10 -7.40 5.65
C ILE A 185 4.62 -7.06 5.46
N ASN A 186 3.81 -7.26 6.50
CA ASN A 186 2.39 -6.94 6.49
C ASN A 186 2.02 -5.94 7.59
N LEU A 187 1.21 -4.94 7.25
CA LEU A 187 0.61 -4.01 8.20
C LEU A 187 -0.81 -3.66 7.76
N GLY A 188 -1.81 -3.95 8.58
CA GLY A 188 -3.20 -3.62 8.29
C GLY A 188 -4.18 -4.28 9.26
N PRO A 189 -5.45 -3.89 9.20
CA PRO A 189 -6.53 -4.57 9.90
C PRO A 189 -6.93 -5.87 9.18
N LEU A 190 -8.01 -6.48 9.65
CA LEU A 190 -8.71 -7.59 9.00
C LEU A 190 -10.18 -7.19 8.74
N LEU A 191 -10.37 -6.13 7.95
CA LEU A 191 -11.70 -5.68 7.53
C LEU A 191 -12.03 -6.29 6.17
N TYR A 192 -12.57 -7.51 6.18
CA TYR A 192 -12.81 -8.29 4.97
C TYR A 192 -13.76 -7.58 4.00
N HIS A 193 -13.24 -7.22 2.82
CA HIS A 193 -13.96 -6.38 1.84
C HIS A 193 -15.25 -7.00 1.32
N PHE A 194 -15.32 -8.33 1.30
CA PHE A 194 -16.46 -9.09 0.77
C PHE A 194 -17.40 -9.63 1.87
N GLU A 195 -17.12 -9.31 3.13
CA GLU A 195 -17.98 -9.66 4.25
C GLU A 195 -19.39 -9.08 4.02
N ASN A 196 -20.42 -9.89 4.23
CA ASN A 196 -21.83 -9.51 4.06
C ASN A 196 -22.25 -9.07 2.65
N LEU A 197 -21.45 -9.34 1.60
CA LEU A 197 -21.84 -9.11 0.22
C LEU A 197 -22.54 -10.35 -0.38
N ALA A 198 -23.72 -10.15 -0.94
CA ALA A 198 -24.49 -11.25 -1.52
C ALA A 198 -23.80 -11.81 -2.76
N ASN A 199 -23.65 -13.14 -2.80
CA ASN A 199 -23.02 -13.91 -3.89
C ASN A 199 -21.52 -13.66 -4.08
N GLU A 200 -20.82 -13.11 -3.07
CA GLU A 200 -19.37 -12.99 -3.07
C GLU A 200 -18.76 -14.03 -2.12
N LEU A 201 -17.66 -14.64 -2.52
CA LEU A 201 -16.86 -15.46 -1.61
C LEU A 201 -16.11 -14.54 -0.64
N SER A 202 -16.15 -14.88 0.65
CA SER A 202 -15.39 -14.20 1.70
C SER A 202 -14.98 -15.23 2.75
N ILE A 203 -13.67 -15.48 2.89
CA ILE A 203 -13.11 -16.33 3.94
C ILE A 203 -12.52 -15.44 5.02
N GLU A 204 -13.30 -15.20 6.07
CA GLU A 204 -12.92 -14.35 7.21
C GLU A 204 -12.16 -15.16 8.26
N LEU A 205 -10.84 -15.00 8.30
CA LEU A 205 -9.98 -15.63 9.30
C LEU A 205 -9.65 -14.66 10.43
N SER A 206 -9.52 -15.20 11.64
CA SER A 206 -8.90 -14.45 12.72
C SER A 206 -7.41 -14.22 12.43
N TYR A 207 -6.81 -13.23 13.08
CA TYR A 207 -5.36 -13.04 13.01
C TYR A 207 -4.60 -14.30 13.50
N GLU A 208 -5.12 -15.00 14.51
CA GLU A 208 -4.53 -16.25 15.00
C GLU A 208 -4.50 -17.31 13.90
N ASP A 209 -5.59 -17.46 13.15
CA ASP A 209 -5.68 -18.43 12.05
C ASP A 209 -4.77 -18.05 10.88
N ILE A 210 -4.71 -16.77 10.50
CA ILE A 210 -3.76 -16.28 9.48
C ILE A 210 -2.33 -16.62 9.90
N ARG A 211 -1.97 -16.33 11.15
CA ARG A 211 -0.64 -16.63 11.70
C ARG A 211 -0.34 -18.13 11.66
N ASN A 212 -1.31 -18.97 12.03
CA ASN A 212 -1.15 -20.42 11.99
C ASN A 212 -0.95 -20.94 10.55
N VAL A 213 -1.68 -20.38 9.58
CA VAL A 213 -1.51 -20.70 8.15
C VAL A 213 -0.12 -20.30 7.66
N MET A 214 0.36 -19.09 8.01
CA MET A 214 1.71 -18.64 7.65
C MET A 214 2.78 -19.62 8.13
N LEU A 215 2.67 -20.09 9.38
CA LEU A 215 3.59 -21.08 9.94
C LEU A 215 3.51 -22.44 9.24
N GLN A 216 2.32 -22.88 8.84
CA GLN A 216 2.13 -24.15 8.11
C GLN A 216 2.69 -24.11 6.69
N TYR A 217 2.65 -22.96 6.01
CA TYR A 217 3.34 -22.76 4.74
C TYR A 217 4.86 -22.83 4.87
N GLY A 218 5.39 -22.47 6.04
CA GLY A 218 6.82 -22.47 6.33
C GLY A 218 7.43 -21.09 6.52
N PHE A 219 6.62 -20.04 6.68
CA PHE A 219 7.14 -18.74 7.09
C PHE A 219 7.68 -18.80 8.52
N HIS A 220 8.77 -18.07 8.74
CA HIS A 220 9.32 -17.83 10.08
C HIS A 220 8.95 -16.42 10.52
N ILE A 221 8.32 -16.31 11.71
CA ILE A 221 7.93 -15.01 12.27
C ILE A 221 9.15 -14.37 12.92
N GLU A 222 9.65 -13.31 12.29
CA GLU A 222 10.79 -12.53 12.79
C GLU A 222 10.35 -11.33 13.64
N VAL A 223 9.23 -10.68 13.26
CA VAL A 223 8.68 -9.51 13.94
C VAL A 223 7.17 -9.63 14.02
N GLU A 224 6.61 -9.43 15.20
CA GLU A 224 5.17 -9.49 15.45
C GLU A 224 4.79 -8.42 16.48
N LYS A 225 3.93 -7.46 16.09
CA LYS A 225 3.55 -6.30 16.91
C LYS A 225 2.11 -5.90 16.64
N ASN A 226 1.40 -5.54 17.70
CA ASN A 226 0.11 -4.85 17.59
C ASN A 226 0.32 -3.35 17.53
N LEU A 227 -0.27 -2.68 16.53
CA LEU A 227 -0.15 -1.24 16.31
C LEU A 227 -1.54 -0.60 16.31
N PHE A 228 -1.64 0.62 16.85
CA PHE A 228 -2.82 1.45 16.70
C PHE A 228 -2.72 2.21 15.38
N LEU A 229 -3.59 1.86 14.44
CA LEU A 229 -3.60 2.47 13.11
C LEU A 229 -4.80 3.41 12.98
N GLN A 230 -4.57 4.58 12.40
CA GLN A 230 -5.64 5.43 11.91
C GLN A 230 -5.74 5.24 10.39
N HIS A 231 -6.95 5.09 9.88
CA HIS A 231 -7.19 5.03 8.44
C HIS A 231 -8.29 6.01 8.05
N THR A 232 -7.94 6.98 7.22
CA THR A 232 -8.88 8.03 6.80
C THR A 232 -9.53 7.66 5.46
N LEU A 233 -10.45 6.68 5.48
CA LEU A 233 -11.33 6.36 4.34
C LEU A 233 -12.81 6.60 4.63
#